data_AF-A0A4D8Q3C4-F1
#
_entry.id   AF-A0A4D8Q3C4-F1
#
_cell.length_a   1.000
_cell.length_b   1.000
_cell.length_c   1.000
_cell.angle_alpha   90.00
_cell.angle_beta   90.00
_cell.angle_gamma   90.00
#
_symmetry.space_group_name_H-M   'P 1'
#
loop_
_entity.id
_entity.type
_entity.pdbx_description
1 polymer ?
#
loop_
_entity_poly.entity_id
_entity_poly.type
_entity_poly.pdbx_seq_one_letter_code
_entity_poly.pdbx_strand_id
1 'polypeptide(L)'
;MQRTATFLWHLVPTATLAIALALVSPGVPRAQDAGTTSETAAGVTPQRRIVISLTERRLHLLEEGRPPRSFPVAIGRPGVAIPLGDSRVLRKRRNPTWHPTANQRRENPALPVSVPPGPSNPLGKFALDLGWTAIAIHGTDEPDSVGRRASGGCFRMLPADIAALFEMVPVGTPVRVVSGPAVLPSPQPAIAVAAAASPPPIPAPPPKVAPPPLPILADPRCATAGAPLRRMICTVPDLAALDGRARGLHQRHLAALPAERRDAAAYALLQEERRFDDRITARCWVRRGMEEDPAVAAAAEACLRDALSVRLEEAKRR
;
A
#
# COMPACT_ATOMS: atom_id res chain seq x y z
N MET A 1 3.55 -66.45 -24.99
CA MET A 1 4.45 -65.91 -26.03
C MET A 1 5.65 -65.28 -25.34
N GLN A 2 6.76 -66.03 -25.31
CA GLN A 2 8.07 -65.60 -24.83
C GLN A 2 8.68 -64.59 -25.80
N ARG A 3 9.37 -63.56 -25.32
CA ARG A 3 10.69 -63.14 -25.83
C ARG A 3 11.47 -62.39 -24.75
N THR A 4 12.37 -63.14 -24.14
CA THR A 4 13.52 -62.73 -23.35
C THR A 4 14.57 -62.02 -24.21
N ALA A 5 15.24 -61.00 -23.68
CA ALA A 5 16.51 -60.51 -24.22
C ALA A 5 17.52 -60.36 -23.08
N THR A 6 18.35 -61.40 -22.97
CA THR A 6 19.64 -61.45 -22.28
C THR A 6 20.66 -60.59 -23.02
N PHE A 7 21.53 -59.87 -22.31
CA PHE A 7 22.92 -59.70 -22.74
C PHE A 7 23.87 -59.60 -21.54
N LEU A 8 24.89 -60.47 -21.60
CA LEU A 8 25.96 -60.70 -20.64
C LEU A 8 27.11 -59.67 -20.80
N TRP A 9 27.75 -59.42 -19.65
CA TRP A 9 29.18 -59.23 -19.34
C TRP A 9 30.19 -58.64 -20.35
N HIS A 10 31.09 -57.80 -19.81
CA HIS A 10 32.57 -57.95 -19.74
C HIS A 10 33.20 -56.55 -19.53
N LEU A 11 33.76 -56.24 -18.34
CA LEU A 11 35.19 -56.32 -17.97
C LEU A 11 36.11 -55.26 -18.65
N VAL A 12 36.77 -54.48 -17.77
CA VAL A 12 37.79 -53.43 -17.94
C VAL A 12 39.09 -54.01 -18.57
N PRO A 13 39.99 -53.22 -19.19
CA PRO A 13 41.21 -52.79 -18.47
C PRO A 13 41.88 -51.45 -18.92
N THR A 14 42.51 -50.79 -17.93
CA THR A 14 43.83 -50.10 -17.89
C THR A 14 44.36 -49.18 -19.01
N ALA A 15 44.57 -47.91 -18.61
CA ALA A 15 45.77 -47.07 -18.69
C ALA A 15 46.75 -47.17 -19.88
N THR A 16 47.04 -46.01 -20.50
CA THR A 16 48.39 -45.67 -21.00
C THR A 16 48.71 -44.20 -20.80
N LEU A 17 49.88 -43.99 -20.23
CA LEU A 17 50.62 -42.77 -19.92
C LEU A 17 51.27 -42.21 -21.20
N ALA A 18 51.23 -40.90 -21.42
CA ALA A 18 52.11 -40.22 -22.37
C ALA A 18 52.72 -38.99 -21.70
N ILE A 19 54.00 -39.10 -21.38
CA ILE A 19 54.92 -38.05 -20.94
C ILE A 19 55.50 -37.41 -22.21
N ALA A 20 55.50 -36.08 -22.30
CA ALA A 20 56.38 -35.34 -23.21
C ALA A 20 57.01 -34.16 -22.46
N LEU A 21 58.32 -34.05 -22.65
CA LEU A 21 59.30 -33.36 -21.83
C LEU A 21 59.69 -32.00 -22.45
N ALA A 22 59.80 -30.99 -21.57
CA ALA A 22 60.66 -29.80 -21.57
C ALA A 22 60.91 -28.97 -22.85
N LEU A 23 60.70 -27.64 -22.73
CA LEU A 23 61.75 -26.66 -23.03
C LEU A 23 61.72 -25.53 -21.98
N VAL A 24 62.83 -25.39 -21.26
CA VAL A 24 63.15 -24.29 -20.34
C VAL A 24 63.90 -23.23 -21.14
N SER A 25 63.46 -21.97 -21.05
CA SER A 25 64.27 -20.80 -21.38
C SER A 25 64.37 -19.89 -20.14
N PRO A 26 65.56 -19.38 -19.77
CA PRO A 26 65.72 -18.46 -18.64
C PRO A 26 65.74 -16.99 -19.10
N GLY A 27 65.13 -16.09 -18.32
CA GLY A 27 65.16 -14.65 -18.59
C GLY A 27 64.42 -13.78 -17.56
N VAL A 28 65.09 -13.52 -16.42
CA VAL A 28 65.24 -12.28 -15.61
C VAL A 28 64.07 -11.25 -15.50
N PRO A 29 63.85 -10.61 -14.33
CA PRO A 29 62.53 -10.24 -13.82
C PRO A 29 62.14 -8.75 -14.02
N ARG A 30 60.83 -8.44 -13.92
CA ARG A 30 60.38 -7.11 -13.50
C ARG A 30 58.98 -7.13 -12.86
N ALA A 31 58.96 -6.51 -11.68
CA ALA A 31 57.90 -5.81 -10.96
C ALA A 31 56.43 -5.96 -11.37
N GLN A 32 55.64 -6.32 -10.35
CA GLN A 32 54.35 -5.74 -9.97
C GLN A 32 53.31 -5.56 -11.08
N ASP A 33 52.31 -6.45 -11.06
CA ASP A 33 50.94 -5.95 -11.00
C ASP A 33 50.12 -6.85 -10.08
N ALA A 34 49.47 -6.20 -9.11
CA ALA A 34 48.46 -6.80 -8.28
C ALA A 34 47.30 -7.19 -9.20
N GLY A 35 47.32 -8.43 -9.67
CA GLY A 35 46.21 -9.07 -10.35
C GLY A 35 45.04 -9.13 -9.38
N THR A 36 44.21 -8.09 -9.42
CA THR A 36 42.82 -8.14 -9.01
C THR A 36 42.21 -9.31 -9.76
N THR A 37 42.11 -10.46 -9.09
CA THR A 37 41.18 -11.51 -9.50
C THR A 37 39.81 -10.86 -9.43
N SER A 38 39.36 -10.37 -10.58
CA SER A 38 38.01 -9.90 -10.80
C SER A 38 37.12 -11.14 -10.70
N GLU A 39 36.86 -11.57 -9.47
CA GLU A 39 35.83 -12.52 -9.14
C GLU A 39 34.54 -11.90 -9.65
N THR A 40 34.00 -12.56 -10.67
CA THR A 40 32.83 -12.14 -11.41
C THR A 40 31.72 -11.93 -10.39
N ALA A 41 31.28 -10.68 -10.22
CA ALA A 41 30.16 -10.33 -9.36
C ALA A 41 28.92 -11.09 -9.85
N ALA A 42 28.71 -12.29 -9.31
CA ALA A 42 27.47 -13.01 -9.39
C ALA A 42 26.38 -12.04 -8.93
N GLY A 43 25.42 -11.76 -9.81
CA GLY A 43 24.43 -10.70 -9.66
C GLY A 43 23.81 -10.70 -8.26
N VAL A 44 24.28 -9.79 -7.41
CA VAL A 44 23.70 -9.54 -6.09
C VAL A 44 22.30 -9.01 -6.35
N THR A 45 21.29 -9.87 -6.18
CA THR A 45 19.91 -9.41 -6.20
C THR A 45 19.77 -8.45 -5.02
N PRO A 46 19.37 -7.18 -5.21
CA PRO A 46 19.35 -6.21 -4.12
C PRO A 46 18.51 -6.77 -2.98
N GLN A 47 19.04 -6.74 -1.76
CA GLN A 47 18.37 -7.34 -0.61
C GLN A 47 17.06 -6.59 -0.35
N ARG A 48 15.94 -7.22 -0.70
CA ARG A 48 14.60 -6.68 -0.46
C ARG A 48 14.11 -7.11 0.90
N ARG A 49 13.49 -6.20 1.64
CA ARG A 49 12.77 -6.50 2.88
C ARG A 49 11.44 -5.77 2.91
N ILE A 50 10.45 -6.38 3.54
CA ILE A 50 9.13 -5.78 3.76
C ILE A 50 8.98 -5.44 5.23
N VAL A 51 8.52 -4.22 5.52
CA VAL A 51 8.07 -3.81 6.86
C VAL A 51 6.61 -3.40 6.78
N ILE A 52 5.75 -4.03 7.59
CA ILE A 52 4.33 -3.69 7.66
C ILE A 52 4.06 -3.02 9.00
N SER A 53 3.62 -1.76 8.98
CA SER A 53 3.18 -1.06 10.16
C SER A 53 1.66 -1.14 10.29
N LEU A 54 1.20 -1.74 11.40
CA LEU A 54 -0.23 -1.82 11.70
C LEU A 54 -0.84 -0.47 12.07
N THR A 55 -0.05 0.42 12.68
CA THR A 55 -0.51 1.77 13.05
C THR A 55 -0.64 2.66 11.82
N GLU A 56 0.34 2.62 10.92
CA GLU A 56 0.28 3.39 9.67
C GLU A 56 -0.69 2.77 8.65
N ARG A 57 -0.97 1.47 8.78
CA ARG A 57 -1.67 0.65 7.78
C ARG A 57 -0.97 0.73 6.43
N ARG A 58 0.35 0.59 6.48
CA ARG A 58 1.22 0.66 5.32
C ARG A 58 2.20 -0.49 5.30
N LEU A 59 2.46 -0.96 4.09
CA LEU A 59 3.55 -1.87 3.76
C LEU A 59 4.66 -1.04 3.10
N HIS A 60 5.86 -1.15 3.64
CA HIS A 60 7.06 -0.52 3.10
C HIS A 60 7.97 -1.59 2.51
N LEU A 61 8.29 -1.46 1.23
CA LEU A 61 9.30 -2.24 0.54
C LEU A 61 10.62 -1.47 0.63
N LEU A 62 11.60 -2.07 1.29
CA LEU A 62 12.96 -1.58 1.39
C LEU A 62 13.82 -2.32 0.38
N GLU A 63 14.57 -1.56 -0.41
CA GLU A 63 15.57 -2.06 -1.36
C GLU A 63 16.85 -1.25 -1.14
N GLU A 64 17.98 -1.92 -1.08
CA GLU A 64 19.27 -1.26 -0.90
C GLU A 64 19.54 -0.25 -2.03
N GLY A 65 20.04 0.94 -1.66
CA GLY A 65 20.32 2.03 -2.60
C GLY A 65 19.08 2.68 -3.23
N ARG A 66 17.86 2.35 -2.77
CA ARG A 66 16.62 2.97 -3.27
C ARG A 66 15.77 3.53 -2.13
N PRO A 67 15.01 4.62 -2.37
CA PRO A 67 14.07 5.12 -1.39
C PRO A 67 12.99 4.07 -1.08
N PRO A 68 12.51 3.96 0.17
CA PRO A 68 11.42 3.06 0.54
C PRO A 68 10.17 3.29 -0.32
N ARG A 69 9.64 2.22 -0.90
CA ARG A 69 8.34 2.27 -1.58
C ARG A 69 7.25 1.90 -0.60
N SER A 70 6.18 2.68 -0.54
CA SER A 70 5.16 2.53 0.49
C SER A 70 3.77 2.35 -0.12
N PHE A 71 3.02 1.36 0.38
CA PHE A 71 1.70 0.98 -0.12
C PHE A 71 0.69 0.94 1.04
N PRO A 72 -0.54 1.45 0.86
CA PRO A 72 -1.59 1.28 1.87
C PRO A 72 -2.03 -0.19 1.95
N VAL A 73 -2.35 -0.66 3.15
CA VAL A 73 -2.87 -2.02 3.38
C VAL A 73 -4.11 -2.01 4.26
N ALA A 74 -5.07 -2.89 4.00
CA ALA A 74 -6.06 -3.26 5.01
C ALA A 74 -5.43 -4.24 5.99
N ILE A 75 -5.80 -4.11 7.26
CA ILE A 75 -5.37 -5.01 8.33
C ILE A 75 -6.59 -5.63 9.02
N GLY A 76 -6.34 -6.51 9.99
CA GLY A 76 -7.35 -7.18 10.79
C GLY A 76 -8.39 -6.23 11.38
N ARG A 77 -9.66 -6.60 11.24
CA ARG A 77 -10.79 -5.93 11.90
C ARG A 77 -10.64 -5.98 13.43
N PRO A 78 -11.32 -5.11 14.20
CA PRO A 78 -11.28 -5.15 15.66
C PRO A 78 -11.56 -6.56 16.19
N GLY A 79 -10.80 -7.00 17.18
CA GLY A 79 -10.88 -8.35 17.74
C GLY A 79 -10.16 -9.44 16.95
N VAL A 80 -9.65 -9.16 15.75
CA VAL A 80 -8.82 -10.09 14.98
C VAL A 80 -7.34 -9.76 15.18
N ALA A 81 -6.65 -10.65 15.88
CA ALA A 81 -5.21 -10.54 16.11
C ALA A 81 -4.43 -10.80 14.81
N ILE A 82 -3.36 -10.02 14.61
CA ILE A 82 -2.36 -10.24 13.56
C ILE A 82 -1.03 -10.53 14.25
N PRO A 83 -0.29 -11.58 13.84
CA PRO A 83 1.03 -11.84 14.39
C PRO A 83 1.98 -10.64 14.22
N LEU A 84 2.73 -10.32 15.27
CA LEU A 84 3.81 -9.34 15.24
C LEU A 84 5.16 -10.05 15.13
N GLY A 85 6.17 -9.34 14.64
CA GLY A 85 7.53 -9.83 14.54
C GLY A 85 7.90 -10.32 13.15
N ASP A 86 8.89 -11.20 13.09
CA ASP A 86 9.53 -11.59 11.84
C ASP A 86 8.83 -12.77 11.17
N SER A 87 8.84 -12.72 9.84
CA SER A 87 8.34 -13.73 8.94
C SER A 87 9.10 -13.63 7.61
N ARG A 88 8.63 -14.34 6.60
CA ARG A 88 9.15 -14.26 5.23
C ARG A 88 8.06 -14.58 4.23
N VAL A 89 8.27 -14.15 2.98
CA VAL A 89 7.44 -14.63 1.85
C VAL A 89 7.76 -16.11 1.64
N LEU A 90 6.82 -16.99 1.99
CA LEU A 90 6.97 -18.44 1.88
C LEU A 90 6.72 -18.93 0.45
N ARG A 91 5.67 -18.41 -0.19
CA ARG A 91 5.34 -18.73 -1.58
C ARG A 91 4.52 -17.62 -2.23
N LYS A 92 4.49 -17.62 -3.55
CA LYS A 92 3.79 -16.66 -4.39
C LYS A 92 2.71 -17.37 -5.20
N ARG A 93 1.48 -16.86 -5.21
CA ARG A 93 0.36 -17.42 -5.97
C ARG A 93 -0.21 -16.38 -6.93
N ARG A 94 -0.20 -16.71 -8.23
CA ARG A 94 -0.92 -16.00 -9.28
C ARG A 94 -2.30 -16.65 -9.44
N ASN A 95 -3.34 -15.84 -9.59
CA ASN A 95 -4.74 -16.28 -9.71
C ASN A 95 -5.11 -17.32 -8.63
N PRO A 96 -5.01 -16.98 -7.33
CA PRO A 96 -5.29 -17.92 -6.26
C PRO A 96 -6.78 -18.28 -6.19
N THR A 97 -7.09 -19.54 -5.87
CA THR A 97 -8.43 -19.89 -5.35
C THR A 97 -8.49 -19.49 -3.87
N TRP A 98 -9.55 -18.80 -3.48
CA TRP A 98 -9.81 -18.47 -2.08
C TRP A 98 -10.58 -19.59 -1.39
N HIS A 99 -10.08 -20.02 -0.23
CA HIS A 99 -10.76 -20.95 0.65
C HIS A 99 -10.99 -20.25 1.99
N PRO A 100 -12.24 -19.96 2.37
CA PRO A 100 -12.52 -19.43 3.70
C PRO A 100 -11.93 -20.31 4.79
N THR A 101 -11.30 -19.69 5.77
CA THR A 101 -10.79 -20.38 6.96
C THR A 101 -11.93 -20.94 7.81
N ALA A 102 -11.64 -21.91 8.67
CA ALA A 102 -12.62 -22.45 9.62
C ALA A 102 -13.23 -21.35 10.51
N ASN A 103 -12.43 -20.34 10.90
CA ASN A 103 -12.92 -19.22 11.71
C ASN A 103 -13.91 -18.34 10.93
N GLN A 104 -13.60 -18.00 9.67
CA GLN A 104 -14.50 -17.24 8.81
C GLN A 104 -15.82 -17.96 8.55
N ARG A 105 -15.80 -19.29 8.40
CA ARG A 105 -17.04 -20.10 8.27
C ARG A 105 -17.85 -20.18 9.55
N ARG A 106 -17.20 -20.19 10.72
CA ARG A 106 -17.92 -20.09 12.00
C ARG A 106 -18.65 -18.76 12.13
N GLU A 107 -18.01 -17.68 11.70
CA GLU A 107 -18.60 -16.33 11.73
C GLU A 107 -19.69 -16.13 10.67
N ASN A 108 -19.49 -16.69 9.47
CA ASN A 108 -20.46 -16.67 8.40
C ASN A 108 -20.56 -18.07 7.74
N PRO A 109 -21.50 -18.91 8.21
CA PRO A 109 -21.71 -20.25 7.66
C PRO A 109 -22.14 -20.27 6.20
N ALA A 110 -22.66 -19.17 5.66
CA ALA A 110 -23.11 -19.06 4.27
C ALA A 110 -21.95 -18.87 3.27
N LEU A 111 -20.70 -18.74 3.73
CA LEU A 111 -19.56 -18.62 2.82
C LEU A 111 -19.38 -19.87 1.94
N PRO A 112 -19.09 -19.73 0.63
CA PRO A 112 -18.91 -20.86 -0.28
C PRO A 112 -17.70 -21.71 0.12
N VAL A 113 -17.65 -22.98 -0.30
CA VAL A 113 -16.49 -23.87 -0.01
C VAL A 113 -15.17 -23.30 -0.56
N SER A 114 -15.25 -22.69 -1.73
CA SER A 114 -14.15 -21.98 -2.36
C SER A 114 -14.68 -20.93 -3.33
N VAL A 115 -13.89 -19.90 -3.58
CA VAL A 115 -14.13 -18.95 -4.69
C VAL A 115 -12.97 -19.09 -5.68
N PRO A 116 -13.24 -19.46 -6.95
CA PRO A 116 -12.20 -19.60 -7.97
C PRO A 116 -11.59 -18.24 -8.33
N PRO A 117 -10.51 -18.19 -9.11
CA PRO A 117 -9.94 -16.94 -9.59
C PRO A 117 -10.96 -16.14 -10.42
N GLY A 118 -11.07 -14.83 -10.16
CA GLY A 118 -12.01 -13.97 -10.86
C GLY A 118 -12.22 -12.63 -10.15
N PRO A 119 -13.08 -11.75 -10.69
CA PRO A 119 -13.34 -10.42 -10.13
C PRO A 119 -13.94 -10.44 -8.72
N SER A 120 -14.68 -11.48 -8.36
CA SER A 120 -15.32 -11.66 -7.05
C SER A 120 -14.46 -12.44 -6.05
N ASN A 121 -13.17 -12.64 -6.35
CA ASN A 121 -12.27 -13.37 -5.47
C ASN A 121 -11.65 -12.41 -4.45
N PRO A 122 -11.85 -12.62 -3.15
CA PRO A 122 -11.38 -11.69 -2.12
C PRO A 122 -9.85 -11.68 -1.93
N LEU A 123 -9.13 -12.61 -2.54
CA LEU A 123 -7.66 -12.56 -2.63
C LEU A 123 -7.15 -11.73 -3.81
N GLY A 124 -8.03 -11.33 -4.73
CA GLY A 124 -7.65 -10.72 -6.00
C GLY A 124 -6.79 -11.65 -6.87
N LYS A 125 -5.97 -11.06 -7.75
CA LYS A 125 -5.14 -11.80 -8.72
C LYS A 125 -3.84 -12.35 -8.15
N PHE A 126 -3.39 -11.87 -6.99
CA PHE A 126 -2.06 -12.15 -6.46
C PHE A 126 -2.09 -12.31 -4.95
N ALA A 127 -1.35 -13.29 -4.44
CA ALA A 127 -1.13 -13.50 -3.01
C ALA A 127 0.32 -13.92 -2.72
N LEU A 128 0.88 -13.38 -1.65
CA LEU A 128 2.15 -13.73 -1.04
C LEU A 128 1.84 -14.36 0.31
N ASP A 129 1.97 -15.69 0.41
CA ASP A 129 1.73 -16.38 1.67
C ASP A 129 2.96 -16.20 2.57
N LEU A 130 2.73 -15.87 3.84
CA LEU A 130 3.78 -15.62 4.82
C LEU A 130 4.13 -16.90 5.58
N GLY A 131 5.24 -16.86 6.33
CA GLY A 131 5.68 -17.99 7.18
C GLY A 131 4.76 -18.30 8.37
N TRP A 132 3.72 -17.49 8.60
CA TRP A 132 2.68 -17.78 9.59
C TRP A 132 1.48 -18.47 8.96
N THR A 133 0.87 -19.37 9.73
CA THR A 133 -0.30 -20.13 9.29
C THR A 133 -1.45 -19.20 8.89
N ALA A 134 -1.94 -19.37 7.66
CA ALA A 134 -3.08 -18.66 7.10
C ALA A 134 -2.96 -17.12 7.06
N ILE A 135 -1.74 -16.57 7.05
CA ILE A 135 -1.50 -15.13 6.85
C ILE A 135 -0.86 -14.89 5.47
N ALA A 136 -1.42 -13.94 4.72
CA ALA A 136 -0.91 -13.56 3.41
C ALA A 136 -0.98 -12.04 3.20
N ILE A 137 -0.14 -11.54 2.29
CA ILE A 137 -0.30 -10.23 1.65
C ILE A 137 -0.95 -10.48 0.29
N HIS A 138 -2.13 -9.93 0.04
CA HIS A 138 -2.90 -10.26 -1.16
C HIS A 138 -3.65 -9.06 -1.72
N GLY A 139 -4.20 -9.19 -2.93
CA GLY A 139 -5.08 -8.19 -3.53
C GLY A 139 -6.44 -8.12 -2.84
N THR A 140 -7.44 -7.53 -3.48
CA THR A 140 -8.81 -7.53 -2.93
C THR A 140 -9.79 -7.25 -4.06
N ASP A 141 -10.99 -7.79 -3.94
CA ASP A 141 -12.18 -7.40 -4.71
C ASP A 141 -12.92 -6.20 -4.07
N GLU A 142 -12.66 -5.93 -2.80
CA GLU A 142 -13.12 -4.75 -2.05
C GLU A 142 -11.99 -3.69 -1.87
N PRO A 143 -11.62 -2.91 -2.91
CA PRO A 143 -10.51 -1.94 -2.81
C PRO A 143 -10.73 -0.89 -1.72
N ASP A 144 -11.98 -0.56 -1.42
CA ASP A 144 -12.35 0.36 -0.34
C ASP A 144 -11.94 -0.17 1.04
N SER A 145 -11.74 -1.47 1.23
CA SER A 145 -11.25 -2.03 2.49
C SER A 145 -9.79 -1.63 2.80
N VAL A 146 -9.02 -1.22 1.78
CA VAL A 146 -7.59 -0.89 1.91
C VAL A 146 -7.40 0.41 2.71
N GLY A 147 -6.46 0.37 3.67
CA GLY A 147 -6.26 1.46 4.63
C GLY A 147 -7.24 1.42 5.82
N ARG A 148 -8.08 0.37 5.93
CA ARG A 148 -9.01 0.16 7.04
C ARG A 148 -8.67 -1.11 7.85
N ARG A 149 -9.29 -1.25 9.02
CA ARG A 149 -9.29 -2.49 9.82
C ARG A 149 -10.48 -3.34 9.37
N ALA A 150 -10.32 -4.10 8.31
CA ALA A 150 -11.41 -4.77 7.62
C ALA A 150 -11.14 -6.25 7.30
N SER A 151 -9.90 -6.72 7.42
CA SER A 151 -9.55 -8.09 7.04
C SER A 151 -9.83 -9.10 8.16
N GLY A 152 -9.87 -10.37 7.79
CA GLY A 152 -9.87 -11.50 8.73
C GLY A 152 -8.49 -11.88 9.27
N GLY A 153 -7.49 -11.00 9.16
CA GLY A 153 -6.13 -11.20 9.69
C GLY A 153 -5.00 -11.11 8.65
N CYS A 154 -5.32 -11.16 7.36
CA CYS A 154 -4.37 -10.95 6.26
C CYS A 154 -4.16 -9.45 5.94
N PHE A 155 -3.18 -9.17 5.08
CA PHE A 155 -2.91 -7.81 4.58
C PHE A 155 -3.49 -7.63 3.17
N ARG A 156 -4.55 -6.82 3.03
CA ARG A 156 -5.15 -6.55 1.71
C ARG A 156 -4.50 -5.34 1.06
N MET A 157 -4.17 -5.44 -0.21
CA MET A 157 -3.58 -4.38 -1.02
C MET A 157 -4.51 -4.04 -2.18
N LEU A 158 -4.37 -2.83 -2.71
CA LEU A 158 -5.02 -2.47 -3.96
C LEU A 158 -4.57 -3.43 -5.08
N PRO A 159 -5.45 -3.76 -6.05
CA PRO A 159 -5.11 -4.68 -7.14
C PRO A 159 -3.84 -4.32 -7.92
N ALA A 160 -3.60 -3.03 -8.18
CA ALA A 160 -2.39 -2.56 -8.86
C ALA A 160 -1.14 -2.69 -7.98
N ASP A 161 -1.26 -2.35 -6.69
CA ASP A 161 -0.14 -2.38 -5.75
C ASP A 161 0.34 -3.82 -5.50
N ILE A 162 -0.58 -4.78 -5.33
CA ILE A 162 -0.17 -6.18 -5.16
C ILE A 162 0.47 -6.74 -6.41
N ALA A 163 0.04 -6.33 -7.61
CA ALA A 163 0.64 -6.78 -8.85
C ALA A 163 2.09 -6.28 -8.95
N ALA A 164 2.33 -5.01 -8.62
CA ALA A 164 3.69 -4.45 -8.57
C ALA A 164 4.55 -5.15 -7.51
N LEU A 165 4.03 -5.33 -6.29
CA LEU A 165 4.75 -6.00 -5.20
C LEU A 165 5.08 -7.45 -5.57
N PHE A 166 4.13 -8.16 -6.20
CA PHE A 166 4.30 -9.53 -6.64
C PHE A 166 5.46 -9.67 -7.61
N GLU A 167 5.65 -8.77 -8.56
CA GLU A 167 6.78 -8.88 -9.50
C GLU A 167 8.12 -8.53 -8.84
N MET A 168 8.14 -7.56 -7.91
CA MET A 168 9.39 -7.12 -7.28
C MET A 168 9.96 -8.09 -6.25
N VAL A 169 9.11 -8.80 -5.52
CA VAL A 169 9.51 -9.49 -4.29
C VAL A 169 9.75 -10.98 -4.56
N PRO A 170 10.97 -11.50 -4.37
CA PRO A 170 11.23 -12.94 -4.48
C PRO A 170 10.68 -13.74 -3.28
N VAL A 171 10.54 -15.05 -3.46
CA VAL A 171 10.32 -15.97 -2.34
C VAL A 171 11.53 -15.90 -1.40
N GLY A 172 11.29 -15.96 -0.10
CA GLY A 172 12.32 -15.82 0.93
C GLY A 172 12.54 -14.39 1.42
N THR A 173 11.95 -13.36 0.77
CA THR A 173 12.06 -11.97 1.23
C THR A 173 11.61 -11.85 2.69
N PRO A 174 12.46 -11.29 3.58
CA PRO A 174 12.10 -11.03 4.97
C PRO A 174 10.90 -10.09 5.08
N VAL A 175 10.00 -10.40 6.00
CA VAL A 175 8.83 -9.59 6.32
C VAL A 175 8.84 -9.33 7.82
N ARG A 176 8.72 -8.09 8.27
CA ARG A 176 8.52 -7.76 9.68
C ARG A 176 7.23 -7.00 9.88
N VAL A 177 6.39 -7.46 10.80
CA VAL A 177 5.17 -6.77 11.20
C VAL A 177 5.38 -6.08 12.53
N VAL A 178 5.12 -4.78 12.58
CA VAL A 178 5.29 -3.94 13.77
C VAL A 178 3.97 -3.28 14.15
N SER A 179 3.76 -3.14 15.45
CA SER A 179 2.61 -2.40 15.98
C SER A 179 2.81 -0.88 15.80
N GLY A 180 4.03 -0.35 15.95
CA GLY A 180 4.35 1.07 15.85
C GLY A 180 4.69 1.57 14.44
N PRO A 181 5.19 2.82 14.31
CA PRO A 181 5.70 3.35 13.05
C PRO A 181 6.83 2.48 12.48
N ALA A 182 6.94 2.45 11.15
CA ALA A 182 8.04 1.73 10.52
C ALA A 182 9.35 2.51 10.70
N VAL A 183 10.38 1.86 11.25
CA VAL A 183 11.74 2.39 11.26
C VAL A 183 12.33 2.15 9.86
N LEU A 184 12.33 3.19 9.03
CA LEU A 184 12.85 3.14 7.66
C LEU A 184 14.26 3.75 7.62
N PRO A 185 15.16 3.25 6.75
CA PRO A 185 16.46 3.88 6.54
C PRO A 185 16.29 5.31 6.02
N SER A 186 17.06 6.24 6.58
CA SER A 186 17.08 7.65 6.14
C SER A 186 17.44 7.74 4.65
N PRO A 187 16.82 8.65 3.87
CA PRO A 187 17.23 8.85 2.49
C PRO A 187 18.71 9.23 2.46
N GLN A 188 19.53 8.47 1.73
CA GLN A 188 20.93 8.82 1.52
C GLN A 188 20.99 10.16 0.79
N PRO A 189 21.84 11.11 1.21
CA PRO A 189 22.03 12.34 0.46
C PRO A 189 22.57 11.96 -0.93
N ALA A 190 21.92 12.47 -1.99
CA ALA A 190 22.53 12.49 -3.31
C ALA A 190 23.88 13.23 -3.19
N ILE A 191 24.94 12.65 -3.75
CA ILE A 191 26.30 13.19 -3.73
C ILE A 191 26.25 14.64 -4.19
N ALA A 192 26.72 15.55 -3.34
CA ALA A 192 26.71 16.98 -3.57
C ALA A 192 27.70 17.38 -4.67
N VAL A 193 27.26 18.20 -5.62
CA VAL A 193 28.14 19.14 -6.31
C VAL A 193 28.14 20.41 -5.46
N ALA A 194 29.29 20.71 -4.84
CA ALA A 194 29.57 21.94 -4.09
C ALA A 194 29.46 23.18 -5.00
N ALA A 195 29.19 24.41 -4.57
CA ALA A 195 28.73 25.02 -3.33
C ALA A 195 28.38 26.49 -3.66
N ALA A 196 27.47 27.12 -2.93
CA ALA A 196 27.45 28.58 -2.79
C ALA A 196 26.87 28.97 -1.43
N ALA A 197 27.43 30.04 -0.88
CA ALA A 197 27.39 30.49 0.51
C ALA A 197 26.00 30.64 1.17
N SER A 198 26.00 30.55 2.50
CA SER A 198 24.85 30.79 3.37
C SER A 198 24.25 32.19 3.17
N PRO A 199 22.91 32.33 3.11
CA PRO A 199 22.25 33.63 3.18
C PRO A 199 22.14 34.15 4.64
N PRO A 200 21.98 35.47 4.83
CA PRO A 200 21.88 36.13 6.15
C PRO A 200 20.55 35.82 6.87
N PRO A 201 20.42 36.17 8.18
CA PRO A 201 19.20 35.88 8.94
C PRO A 201 17.96 36.60 8.39
N ILE A 202 16.83 35.88 8.39
CA ILE A 202 15.53 36.34 7.89
C ILE A 202 14.89 37.31 8.91
N PRO A 203 14.36 38.49 8.49
CA PRO A 203 13.65 39.42 9.36
C PRO A 203 12.26 38.90 9.78
N ALA A 204 11.75 39.40 10.91
CA ALA A 204 10.46 39.01 11.48
C ALA A 204 9.28 39.22 10.51
N PRO A 205 8.24 38.35 10.56
CA PRO A 205 7.12 38.40 9.62
C PRO A 205 6.20 39.61 9.84
N PRO A 206 5.63 40.20 8.76
CA PRO A 206 4.71 41.33 8.84
C PRO A 206 3.34 40.93 9.42
N PRO A 207 2.54 41.89 9.90
CA PRO A 207 1.22 41.62 10.46
C PRO A 207 0.26 41.05 9.40
N LYS A 208 -0.47 40.00 9.79
CA LYS A 208 -1.44 39.30 8.95
C LYS A 208 -2.56 40.24 8.50
N VAL A 209 -2.65 40.48 7.19
CA VAL A 209 -3.87 41.02 6.56
C VAL A 209 -4.91 39.91 6.48
N ALA A 210 -6.14 40.21 6.90
CA ALA A 210 -7.25 39.26 6.85
C ALA A 210 -7.58 38.90 5.39
N PRO A 211 -7.76 37.61 5.07
CA PRO A 211 -8.09 37.18 3.72
C PRO A 211 -9.51 37.61 3.32
N PRO A 212 -9.78 37.83 2.02
CA PRO A 212 -11.10 38.20 1.51
C PRO A 212 -12.16 37.13 1.83
N PRO A 213 -13.45 37.51 1.81
CA PRO A 213 -14.55 36.58 2.07
C PRO A 213 -14.51 35.39 1.11
N LEU A 214 -14.85 34.22 1.66
CA LEU A 214 -14.62 32.91 1.06
C LEU A 214 -15.50 32.73 -0.19
N PRO A 215 -14.96 32.35 -1.36
CA PRO A 215 -15.79 31.90 -2.46
C PRO A 215 -16.45 30.56 -2.09
N ILE A 216 -17.73 30.39 -2.45
CA ILE A 216 -18.40 29.09 -2.38
C ILE A 216 -17.83 28.26 -3.53
N LEU A 217 -16.98 27.28 -3.20
CA LEU A 217 -16.46 26.37 -4.21
C LEU A 217 -17.52 25.34 -4.56
N ALA A 218 -17.89 25.24 -5.84
CA ALA A 218 -18.73 24.14 -6.32
C ALA A 218 -18.05 22.78 -6.06
N ASP A 219 -18.82 21.74 -5.75
CA ASP A 219 -18.24 20.40 -5.58
C ASP A 219 -18.21 19.66 -6.94
N PRO A 220 -17.04 19.24 -7.44
CA PRO A 220 -16.95 18.51 -8.70
C PRO A 220 -17.69 17.15 -8.67
N ARG A 221 -17.95 16.59 -7.49
CA ARG A 221 -18.72 15.35 -7.33
C ARG A 221 -20.23 15.55 -7.53
N CYS A 222 -20.73 16.80 -7.54
CA CYS A 222 -22.16 17.04 -7.75
C CYS A 222 -22.63 16.66 -9.15
N ALA A 223 -21.76 16.74 -10.16
CA ALA A 223 -22.08 16.34 -11.52
C ALA A 223 -22.39 14.83 -11.65
N THR A 224 -21.87 14.00 -10.74
CA THR A 224 -21.99 12.53 -10.78
C THR A 224 -22.69 11.96 -9.54
N ALA A 225 -23.35 12.80 -8.74
CA ALA A 225 -23.94 12.40 -7.47
C ALA A 225 -25.19 11.50 -7.66
N GLY A 226 -24.96 10.18 -7.62
CA GLY A 226 -26.01 9.16 -7.65
C GLY A 226 -26.46 8.66 -6.27
N ALA A 227 -25.80 9.09 -5.20
CA ALA A 227 -26.16 8.72 -3.82
C ALA A 227 -27.18 9.72 -3.24
N PRO A 228 -28.24 9.26 -2.54
CA PRO A 228 -29.35 10.08 -2.02
C PRO A 228 -28.90 11.35 -1.28
N LEU A 229 -28.15 11.16 -0.19
CA LEU A 229 -27.68 12.25 0.67
C LEU A 229 -26.71 13.17 -0.07
N ARG A 230 -25.87 12.60 -0.94
CA ARG A 230 -24.90 13.37 -1.71
C ARG A 230 -25.58 14.28 -2.71
N ARG A 231 -26.61 13.78 -3.40
CA ARG A 231 -27.45 14.58 -4.29
C ARG A 231 -28.10 15.72 -3.51
N MET A 232 -28.67 15.43 -2.34
CA MET A 232 -29.32 16.43 -1.47
C MET A 232 -28.35 17.53 -1.03
N ILE A 233 -27.12 17.21 -0.62
CA ILE A 233 -26.08 18.22 -0.32
C ILE A 233 -25.79 19.10 -1.55
N CYS A 234 -25.83 18.53 -2.74
CA CYS A 234 -25.54 19.24 -3.98
C CYS A 234 -26.71 20.10 -4.50
N THR A 235 -27.95 19.71 -4.23
CA THR A 235 -29.14 20.35 -4.80
C THR A 235 -29.88 21.26 -3.84
N VAL A 236 -29.76 21.06 -2.53
CA VAL A 236 -30.35 21.95 -1.51
C VAL A 236 -29.38 23.11 -1.25
N PRO A 237 -29.76 24.37 -1.55
CA PRO A 237 -28.83 25.50 -1.52
C PRO A 237 -28.11 25.71 -0.18
N ASP A 238 -28.83 25.59 0.93
CA ASP A 238 -28.25 25.79 2.27
C ASP A 238 -27.20 24.73 2.62
N LEU A 239 -27.47 23.46 2.27
CA LEU A 239 -26.53 22.37 2.51
C LEU A 239 -25.29 22.51 1.62
N ALA A 240 -25.49 22.89 0.35
CA ALA A 240 -24.40 23.16 -0.59
C ALA A 240 -23.50 24.30 -0.09
N ALA A 241 -24.10 25.35 0.46
CA ALA A 241 -23.37 26.48 1.04
C ALA A 241 -22.53 26.07 2.26
N LEU A 242 -23.09 25.27 3.17
CA LEU A 242 -22.34 24.78 4.35
C LEU A 242 -21.16 23.89 3.94
N ASP A 243 -21.38 22.92 3.05
CA ASP A 243 -20.33 22.03 2.56
C ASP A 243 -19.24 22.81 1.79
N GLY A 244 -19.65 23.71 0.90
CA GLY A 244 -18.74 24.55 0.14
C GLY A 244 -17.86 25.44 1.01
N ARG A 245 -18.42 26.05 2.08
CA ARG A 245 -17.66 26.86 3.04
C ARG A 245 -16.63 26.02 3.82
N ALA A 246 -17.01 24.82 4.26
CA ALA A 246 -16.09 23.91 4.96
C ALA A 246 -14.93 23.47 4.05
N ARG A 247 -15.23 23.06 2.80
CA ARG A 247 -14.20 22.70 1.81
C ARG A 247 -13.30 23.88 1.45
N GLY A 248 -13.86 25.08 1.30
CA GLY A 248 -13.09 26.29 1.04
C GLY A 248 -12.10 26.62 2.17
N LEU A 249 -12.46 26.38 3.43
CA LEU A 249 -11.54 26.54 4.57
C LEU A 249 -10.41 25.51 4.52
N HIS A 250 -10.73 24.24 4.26
CA HIS A 250 -9.72 23.19 4.10
C HIS A 250 -8.74 23.48 2.96
N GLN A 251 -9.22 23.98 1.82
CA GLN A 251 -8.35 24.36 0.70
C GLN A 251 -7.44 25.54 1.01
N ARG A 252 -7.95 26.57 1.71
CA ARG A 252 -7.09 27.67 2.17
C ARG A 252 -6.02 27.20 3.14
N HIS A 253 -6.39 26.34 4.08
CA HIS A 253 -5.43 25.74 5.02
C HIS A 253 -4.35 24.97 4.24
N LEU A 254 -4.73 24.14 3.26
CA LEU A 254 -3.79 23.44 2.38
C LEU A 254 -2.87 24.39 1.61
N ALA A 255 -3.43 25.45 1.01
CA ALA A 255 -2.65 26.40 0.22
C ALA A 255 -1.62 27.15 1.09
N ALA A 256 -1.90 27.35 2.38
CA ALA A 256 -0.99 28.00 3.33
C ALA A 256 0.15 27.09 3.82
N LEU A 257 0.11 25.78 3.55
CA LEU A 257 1.17 24.85 3.97
C LEU A 257 2.37 24.88 3.00
N PRO A 258 3.60 24.63 3.51
CA PRO A 258 4.77 24.33 2.68
C PRO A 258 4.52 23.14 1.74
N ALA A 259 5.17 23.11 0.58
CA ALA A 259 4.92 22.14 -0.48
C ALA A 259 5.10 20.69 -0.01
N GLU A 260 6.14 20.44 0.78
CA GLU A 260 6.51 19.14 1.35
C GLU A 260 5.49 18.58 2.35
N ARG A 261 4.63 19.44 2.93
CA ARG A 261 3.55 19.02 3.84
C ARG A 261 2.18 18.99 3.17
N ARG A 262 2.08 19.57 1.97
CA ARG A 262 0.82 19.80 1.26
C ARG A 262 0.19 18.48 0.82
N ASP A 263 0.99 17.52 0.34
CA ASP A 263 0.49 16.23 -0.15
C ASP A 263 -0.05 15.33 0.97
N ALA A 264 0.67 15.26 2.10
CA ALA A 264 0.22 14.51 3.27
C ALA A 264 -1.05 15.11 3.88
N ALA A 265 -1.13 16.44 3.96
CA ALA A 265 -2.31 17.15 4.43
C ALA A 265 -3.49 17.01 3.46
N ALA A 266 -3.25 17.05 2.14
CA ALA A 266 -4.26 16.86 1.13
C ALA A 266 -4.83 15.44 1.20
N TYR A 267 -3.98 14.43 1.35
CA TYR A 267 -4.42 13.05 1.56
C TYR A 267 -5.21 12.88 2.86
N ALA A 268 -4.78 13.50 3.97
CA ALA A 268 -5.51 13.47 5.23
C ALA A 268 -6.91 14.09 5.09
N LEU A 269 -7.03 15.22 4.40
CA LEU A 269 -8.31 15.88 4.13
C LEU A 269 -9.22 15.05 3.22
N LEU A 270 -8.67 14.39 2.20
CA LEU A 270 -9.43 13.43 1.38
C LEU A 270 -9.96 12.25 2.21
N GLN A 271 -9.18 11.78 3.19
CA GLN A 271 -9.63 10.74 4.11
C GLN A 271 -10.69 11.24 5.10
N GLU A 272 -10.57 12.47 5.59
CA GLU A 272 -11.59 13.09 6.45
C GLU A 272 -12.90 13.33 5.70
N GLU A 273 -12.82 13.73 4.44
CA GLU A 273 -13.97 13.89 3.56
C GLU A 273 -14.69 12.56 3.31
N ARG A 274 -13.96 11.49 3.00
CA ARG A 274 -14.53 10.15 2.89
C ARG A 274 -15.18 9.68 4.21
N ARG A 275 -14.52 9.91 5.35
CA ARG A 275 -15.10 9.58 6.67
C ARG A 275 -16.34 10.39 6.99
N PHE A 276 -16.43 11.63 6.51
CA PHE A 276 -17.63 12.44 6.67
C PHE A 276 -18.78 11.83 5.87
N ASP A 277 -18.57 11.51 4.59
CA ASP A 277 -19.57 10.89 3.72
C ASP A 277 -20.07 9.54 4.29
N ASP A 278 -19.16 8.72 4.82
CA ASP A 278 -19.49 7.47 5.52
C ASP A 278 -20.35 7.73 6.78
N ARG A 279 -19.98 8.73 7.60
CA ARG A 279 -20.69 9.07 8.84
C ARG A 279 -22.10 9.60 8.59
N ILE A 280 -22.28 10.48 7.60
CA ILE A 280 -23.63 11.01 7.29
C ILE A 280 -24.52 9.93 6.69
N THR A 281 -23.95 9.00 5.91
CA THR A 281 -24.70 7.85 5.38
C THR A 281 -25.20 6.95 6.51
N ALA A 282 -24.37 6.72 7.52
CA ALA A 282 -24.77 5.98 8.71
C ALA A 282 -25.76 6.74 9.61
N ARG A 283 -25.58 8.06 9.78
CA ARG A 283 -26.33 8.87 10.74
C ARG A 283 -27.69 9.34 10.23
N CYS A 284 -27.77 9.78 8.98
CA CYS A 284 -28.99 10.38 8.43
C CYS A 284 -29.90 9.36 7.72
N TRP A 285 -29.42 8.13 7.54
CA TRP A 285 -30.17 6.93 7.19
C TRP A 285 -31.25 7.10 6.10
N VAL A 286 -30.84 7.65 4.96
CA VAL A 286 -31.69 7.72 3.76
C VAL A 286 -31.33 6.61 2.79
N ARG A 287 -32.34 5.84 2.39
CA ARG A 287 -32.21 4.83 1.34
C ARG A 287 -32.70 5.40 0.02
N ARG A 288 -32.10 4.94 -1.09
CA ARG A 288 -32.56 5.29 -2.43
C ARG A 288 -34.02 4.86 -2.61
N GLY A 289 -34.84 5.77 -3.14
CA GLY A 289 -36.29 5.61 -3.33
C GLY A 289 -37.15 6.14 -2.17
N MET A 290 -36.55 6.52 -1.04
CA MET A 290 -37.29 7.07 0.12
C MET A 290 -37.31 8.61 0.14
N GLU A 291 -36.57 9.26 -0.76
CA GLU A 291 -36.43 10.71 -0.83
C GLU A 291 -37.71 11.41 -1.33
N GLU A 292 -38.62 10.67 -1.95
CA GLU A 292 -39.91 11.18 -2.45
C GLU A 292 -40.93 11.36 -1.32
N ASP A 293 -40.69 10.77 -0.14
CA ASP A 293 -41.50 11.02 1.06
C ASP A 293 -41.07 12.35 1.71
N PRO A 294 -41.96 13.36 1.80
CA PRO A 294 -41.60 14.67 2.32
C PRO A 294 -41.11 14.66 3.78
N ALA A 295 -41.62 13.75 4.62
CA ALA A 295 -41.22 13.66 6.02
C ALA A 295 -39.82 13.04 6.15
N VAL A 296 -39.51 12.04 5.32
CA VAL A 296 -38.17 11.43 5.27
C VAL A 296 -37.15 12.41 4.70
N ALA A 297 -37.50 13.14 3.63
CA ALA A 297 -36.66 14.18 3.05
C ALA A 297 -36.36 15.31 4.04
N ALA A 298 -37.38 15.80 4.76
CA ALA A 298 -37.21 16.83 5.78
C ALA A 298 -36.31 16.38 6.94
N ALA A 299 -36.48 15.14 7.42
CA ALA A 299 -35.64 14.57 8.48
C ALA A 299 -34.17 14.41 8.02
N ALA A 300 -33.96 13.98 6.79
CA ALA A 300 -32.64 13.86 6.18
C ALA A 300 -31.93 15.21 6.05
N GLU A 301 -32.65 16.22 5.56
CA GLU A 301 -32.13 17.57 5.40
C GLU A 301 -31.73 18.17 6.75
N ALA A 302 -32.57 18.02 7.78
CA ALA A 302 -32.27 18.47 9.14
C ALA A 302 -31.01 17.79 9.70
N CYS A 303 -30.87 16.47 9.51
CA CYS A 303 -29.68 15.73 9.94
C CYS A 303 -28.41 16.18 9.19
N LEU A 304 -28.50 16.38 7.87
CA LEU A 304 -27.38 16.86 7.06
C LEU A 304 -26.97 18.28 7.44
N ARG A 305 -27.92 19.16 7.74
CA ARG A 305 -27.68 20.53 8.19
C ARG A 305 -26.88 20.56 9.49
N ASP A 306 -27.25 19.74 10.47
CA ASP A 306 -26.50 19.59 11.73
C ASP A 306 -25.08 19.08 11.48
N ALA A 307 -24.95 17.98 10.73
CA ALA A 307 -23.64 17.37 10.45
C ALA A 307 -22.69 18.31 9.69
N LEU A 308 -23.19 19.03 8.69
CA LEU A 308 -22.40 20.00 7.92
C LEU A 308 -22.02 21.23 8.75
N SER A 309 -22.89 21.67 9.65
CA SER A 309 -22.59 22.77 10.58
C SER A 309 -21.46 22.39 11.52
N VAL A 310 -21.49 21.18 12.09
CA VAL A 310 -20.38 20.66 12.92
C VAL A 310 -19.08 20.59 12.12
N ARG A 311 -19.13 20.06 10.89
CA ARG A 311 -17.94 19.99 10.00
C ARG A 311 -17.38 21.38 9.70
N LEU A 312 -18.24 22.38 9.48
CA LEU A 312 -17.82 23.76 9.26
C LEU A 312 -17.11 24.34 10.49
N GLU A 313 -17.65 24.12 11.68
CA GLU A 313 -17.00 24.56 12.93
C GLU A 313 -15.67 23.84 13.18
N GLU A 314 -15.57 22.55 12.86
CA GLU A 314 -14.29 21.82 12.89
C GLU A 314 -13.27 22.43 11.91
N ALA A 315 -13.70 22.78 10.70
CA ALA A 315 -12.84 23.38 9.68
C ALA A 315 -12.33 24.77 10.09
N LYS A 316 -13.13 25.56 10.82
CA LYS A 316 -12.73 26.89 11.34
C LYS A 316 -11.65 26.81 12.43
N ARG A 317 -11.54 25.68 13.14
CA ARG A 317 -10.60 25.49 14.25
C ARG A 317 -9.18 25.08 13.80
N ARG A 318 -8.95 24.90 12.50
CA ARG A 318 -7.66 24.48 11.91
C ARG A 318 -6.90 25.65 11.30
#